data_AF-X5MI17-F1
#
_entry.id   AF-X5MI17-F1
#
_cell.length_a   1.000
_cell.length_b   1.000
_cell.length_c   1.000
_cell.angle_alpha   90.00
_cell.angle_beta   90.00
_cell.angle_gamma   90.00
#
_symmetry.space_group_name_H-M   'P 1'
#
loop_
_entity.id
_entity.type
_entity.pdbx_description
1 polymer ?
#
loop_
_entity_poly.entity_id
_entity_poly.type
_entity_poly.pdbx_seq_one_letter_code
_entity_poly.pdbx_strand_id
1 'polypeptide(L)'
;MLITEKEDINKLPKADLWIISADSPDMLRPWINEWCVKNKQAYINSGYVNDIAIFGPFYIPGQTGCYACSTSIENLPEKGDSLIHEACTAINNNFKVATFPPVNALSAAMCANDALKFLGGYGNLLSIDRRVGIWSSQLFTEERSLKKNPHCKVCGTPQ
;
A
#
# COMPACT_ATOMS: atom_id res chain seq x y z
N MET A 1 5.90 3.84 18.62
CA MET A 1 5.16 2.57 18.73
C MET A 1 5.63 1.67 17.60
N LEU A 2 5.99 0.42 17.89
CA LEU A 2 6.40 -0.56 16.89
C LEU A 2 5.21 -1.47 16.57
N ILE A 3 5.03 -1.80 15.29
CA ILE A 3 4.06 -2.80 14.83
C ILE A 3 4.87 -4.04 14.47
N THR A 4 4.71 -5.10 15.26
CA THR A 4 5.43 -6.36 15.12
C THR A 4 4.49 -7.53 14.82
N GLU A 5 3.26 -7.45 15.31
CA GLU A 5 2.17 -8.40 15.07
C GLU A 5 0.93 -7.69 14.53
N LYS A 6 0.00 -8.44 13.94
CA LYS A 6 -1.19 -7.89 13.29
C LYS A 6 -2.08 -7.14 14.28
N GLU A 7 -2.12 -7.62 15.51
CA GLU A 7 -2.93 -7.10 16.62
C GLU A 7 -2.46 -5.72 17.09
N ASP A 8 -1.20 -5.36 16.86
CA ASP A 8 -0.64 -4.05 17.22
C ASP A 8 -1.38 -2.89 16.54
N ILE A 9 -1.99 -3.14 15.37
CA ILE A 9 -2.77 -2.12 14.64
C ILE A 9 -3.95 -1.62 15.48
N ASN A 10 -4.50 -2.44 16.38
CA ASN A 10 -5.60 -2.03 17.26
C ASN A 10 -5.20 -0.93 18.26
N LYS A 11 -3.90 -0.71 18.48
CA LYS A 11 -3.38 0.33 19.37
C LYS A 11 -3.28 1.68 18.65
N LEU A 12 -3.44 1.73 17.32
CA LEU A 12 -3.44 2.98 16.55
C LEU A 12 -4.77 3.73 16.74
N PRO A 13 -4.72 5.06 16.95
CA PRO A 13 -5.94 5.85 17.08
C PRO A 13 -6.65 5.98 15.73
N LYS A 14 -7.98 6.12 15.79
CA LYS A 14 -8.77 6.54 14.61
C LYS A 14 -8.40 7.97 14.20
N ALA A 15 -8.48 8.24 12.92
CA ALA A 15 -8.31 9.58 12.35
C ALA A 15 -9.16 9.71 11.07
N ASP A 16 -9.26 10.92 10.51
CA ASP A 16 -9.90 11.11 9.21
C ASP A 16 -9.17 10.37 8.09
N LEU A 17 -7.84 10.32 8.19
CA LEU A 17 -6.96 9.66 7.24
C LEU A 17 -5.73 9.07 7.93
N TRP A 18 -5.37 7.84 7.60
CA TRP A 18 -4.07 7.27 7.90
C TRP A 18 -3.12 7.42 6.73
N ILE A 19 -1.89 7.88 6.98
CA ILE A 19 -0.80 7.89 6.00
C ILE A 19 0.12 6.72 6.32
N ILE A 20 0.15 5.73 5.43
CA ILE A 20 0.91 4.50 5.61
C ILE A 20 2.22 4.62 4.85
N SER A 21 3.28 5.00 5.56
CA SER A 21 4.63 5.19 5.02
C SER A 21 5.69 4.32 5.71
N ALA A 22 5.28 3.16 6.20
CA ALA A 22 6.17 2.14 6.76
C ALA A 22 6.13 0.87 5.89
N ASP A 23 7.26 0.19 5.81
CA ASP A 23 7.50 -0.98 4.96
C ASP A 23 7.86 -2.24 5.74
N SER A 24 8.06 -2.15 7.06
CA SER A 24 8.35 -3.29 7.94
C SER A 24 7.26 -3.50 8.99
N PRO A 25 6.81 -4.74 9.24
CA PRO A 25 7.19 -5.97 8.54
C PRO A 25 6.60 -6.06 7.11
N ASP A 26 7.04 -7.03 6.30
CA ASP A 26 6.56 -7.23 4.93
C ASP A 26 5.02 -7.36 4.84
N MET A 27 4.40 -7.91 5.89
CA MET A 27 2.96 -8.10 5.96
C MET A 27 2.18 -6.87 6.45
N LEU A 28 2.86 -5.75 6.74
CA LEU A 28 2.23 -4.55 7.30
C LEU A 28 1.09 -4.02 6.41
N ARG A 29 1.30 -3.95 5.09
CA ARG A 29 0.29 -3.38 4.17
C ARG A 29 -0.98 -4.23 4.10
N PRO A 30 -0.91 -5.57 3.91
CA PRO A 30 -2.09 -6.44 4.03
C PRO A 30 -2.80 -6.31 5.38
N TRP A 31 -2.06 -6.28 6.49
CA TRP A 31 -2.66 -6.17 7.82
C TRP A 31 -3.42 -4.86 8.03
N ILE A 32 -2.81 -3.72 7.64
CA ILE A 32 -3.45 -2.41 7.71
C ILE A 32 -4.66 -2.36 6.79
N ASN A 33 -4.54 -2.88 5.57
CA ASN A 33 -5.65 -2.92 4.62
C ASN A 33 -6.86 -3.65 5.20
N GLU A 34 -6.68 -4.87 5.72
CA GLU A 34 -7.77 -5.62 6.34
C GLU A 34 -8.39 -4.88 7.53
N TRP A 35 -7.55 -4.30 8.40
CA TRP A 35 -8.03 -3.56 9.55
C TRP A 35 -8.82 -2.32 9.13
N CYS A 36 -8.31 -1.54 8.18
CA CYS A 36 -8.95 -0.34 7.67
C CYS A 36 -10.28 -0.63 6.99
N VAL A 37 -10.36 -1.71 6.21
CA VAL A 37 -11.60 -2.16 5.58
C VAL A 37 -12.63 -2.56 6.64
N LYS A 38 -12.24 -3.39 7.62
CA LYS A 38 -13.11 -3.84 8.70
C LYS A 38 -13.62 -2.67 9.57
N ASN A 39 -12.76 -1.71 9.87
CA ASN A 39 -13.05 -0.61 10.81
C ASN A 39 -13.51 0.69 10.13
N LYS A 40 -13.68 0.69 8.80
CA LYS A 40 -14.05 1.86 8.00
C LYS A 40 -13.11 3.05 8.21
N GLN A 41 -11.81 2.80 8.25
CA GLN A 41 -10.76 3.82 8.34
C GLN A 41 -10.21 4.09 6.94
N ALA A 42 -10.22 5.35 6.48
CA ALA A 42 -9.57 5.73 5.23
C ALA A 42 -8.05 5.74 5.39
N TYR A 43 -7.33 5.38 4.32
CA TYR A 43 -5.87 5.44 4.31
C TYR A 43 -5.31 5.73 2.92
N ILE A 44 -4.07 6.23 2.87
CA ILE A 44 -3.25 6.32 1.66
C ILE A 44 -1.88 5.68 1.94
N ASN A 45 -1.34 4.94 0.97
CA ASN A 45 0.03 4.41 1.05
C ASN A 45 1.04 5.31 0.33
N SER A 46 2.25 5.39 0.89
CA SER A 46 3.42 6.05 0.30
C SER A 46 4.65 5.19 0.54
N GLY A 47 5.59 5.22 -0.40
CA GLY A 47 6.84 4.50 -0.31
C GLY A 47 7.56 4.46 -1.66
N TYR A 48 8.35 3.42 -1.86
CA TYR A 48 9.14 3.23 -3.06
C TYR A 48 9.37 1.75 -3.32
N VAL A 49 9.74 1.44 -4.57
CA VAL A 49 10.34 0.15 -4.94
C VAL A 49 11.67 0.50 -5.59
N ASN A 50 12.76 0.39 -4.83
CA ASN A 50 14.09 0.88 -5.23
C ASN A 50 14.03 2.35 -5.71
N ASP A 51 14.24 2.58 -7.01
CA ASP A 51 14.32 3.88 -7.66
C ASP A 51 12.97 4.40 -8.20
N ILE A 52 11.86 3.72 -7.86
CA ILE A 52 10.50 4.08 -8.28
C ILE A 52 9.73 4.66 -7.10
N ALA A 53 9.28 5.91 -7.23
CA ALA A 53 8.44 6.56 -6.23
C ALA A 53 7.01 6.03 -6.32
N ILE A 54 6.45 5.60 -5.19
CA ILE A 54 5.12 4.99 -5.13
C ILE A 54 4.19 5.82 -4.26
N PHE A 55 2.98 6.09 -4.72
CA PHE A 55 1.89 6.51 -3.84
C PHE A 55 0.58 5.85 -4.25
N GLY A 56 -0.33 5.74 -3.29
CA GLY A 56 -1.58 5.01 -3.44
C GLY A 56 -1.49 3.52 -3.13
N PRO A 57 -2.64 2.84 -3.04
CA PRO A 57 -3.97 3.38 -3.31
C PRO A 57 -4.45 4.35 -2.23
N PHE A 58 -5.34 5.25 -2.63
CA PHE A 58 -6.21 5.98 -1.71
C PHE A 58 -7.46 5.13 -1.43
N TYR A 59 -7.51 4.53 -0.25
CA TYR A 59 -8.66 3.75 0.18
C TYR A 59 -9.68 4.62 0.91
N ILE A 60 -10.90 4.67 0.38
CA ILE A 60 -12.07 5.29 0.99
C ILE A 60 -13.11 4.19 1.25
N PRO A 61 -13.50 3.95 2.52
CA PRO A 61 -14.44 2.89 2.89
C PRO A 61 -15.72 2.89 2.05
N GLY A 62 -15.98 1.76 1.40
CA GLY A 62 -17.17 1.56 0.56
C GLY A 62 -17.13 2.23 -0.81
N GLN A 63 -16.19 3.15 -1.08
CA GLN A 63 -16.14 3.93 -2.33
C GLN A 63 -15.08 3.41 -3.29
N THR A 64 -13.83 3.27 -2.82
CA THR A 64 -12.70 2.84 -3.68
C THR A 64 -12.32 1.38 -3.42
N GLY A 65 -11.53 0.80 -4.32
CA GLY A 65 -10.94 -0.51 -4.09
C GLY A 65 -9.84 -0.49 -3.01
N CYS A 66 -9.78 -1.57 -2.24
CA CYS A 66 -8.74 -1.77 -1.23
C CYS A 66 -7.45 -2.33 -1.85
N TYR A 67 -6.38 -2.45 -1.06
CA TYR A 67 -5.09 -2.98 -1.53
C TYR A 67 -5.20 -4.39 -2.14
N ALA A 68 -6.09 -5.23 -1.60
CA ALA A 68 -6.33 -6.60 -2.05
C ALA A 68 -7.28 -6.71 -3.25
N CYS A 69 -7.75 -5.60 -3.84
CA CYS A 69 -8.62 -5.65 -5.02
C CYS A 69 -7.90 -6.12 -6.28
N SER A 70 -6.58 -5.92 -6.37
CA SER A 70 -5.76 -6.40 -7.49
C SER A 70 -5.08 -7.70 -7.11
N THR A 71 -5.34 -8.75 -7.87
CA THR A 71 -4.78 -10.11 -7.69
C THR A 71 -3.28 -10.20 -7.95
N SER A 72 -2.65 -9.14 -8.48
CA SER A 72 -1.25 -9.14 -8.89
C SER A 72 -0.26 -8.70 -7.80
N ILE A 73 -0.74 -8.22 -6.66
CA ILE A 73 0.12 -7.68 -5.60
C ILE A 73 0.62 -8.77 -4.62
N GLU A 74 -0.05 -9.94 -4.59
CA GLU A 74 0.18 -10.99 -3.59
C GLU A 74 0.53 -12.38 -4.17
N ASN A 75 0.78 -12.51 -5.47
CA ASN A 75 1.17 -13.79 -6.05
C ASN A 75 2.66 -14.08 -5.81
N LEU A 76 3.04 -14.24 -4.54
CA LEU A 76 4.23 -15.02 -4.24
C LEU A 76 3.96 -16.45 -4.74
N PRO A 77 4.93 -17.11 -5.40
CA PRO A 77 4.76 -18.49 -5.83
C PRO A 77 4.30 -19.36 -4.65
N GLU A 78 3.44 -20.33 -4.91
CA GLU A 78 3.11 -21.33 -3.89
C GLU A 78 4.41 -21.92 -3.32
N LYS A 79 4.40 -22.22 -2.01
CA LYS A 79 5.52 -22.89 -1.33
C LYS A 79 5.63 -24.35 -1.81
N GLY A 80 5.96 -24.54 -3.07
CA GLY A 80 6.06 -25.86 -3.70
C GLY A 80 7.28 -26.62 -3.21
N ASP A 81 8.40 -25.92 -2.99
CA ASP A 81 9.67 -26.48 -2.52
C ASP A 81 10.16 -25.72 -1.27
N SER A 82 10.36 -26.46 -0.17
CA SER A 82 10.78 -25.90 1.11
C SER A 82 12.18 -25.29 1.06
N LEU A 83 13.11 -25.88 0.31
CA LEU A 83 14.48 -25.39 0.19
C LEU A 83 14.51 -24.08 -0.59
N ILE A 84 13.74 -24.00 -1.68
CA ILE A 84 13.61 -22.74 -2.45
C ILE A 84 12.99 -21.66 -1.57
N HIS A 85 11.95 -22.00 -0.81
CA HIS A 85 11.30 -21.03 0.08
C HIS A 85 12.25 -20.52 1.18
N GLU A 86 13.03 -21.39 1.80
CA GLU A 86 14.05 -21.02 2.79
C GLU A 86 15.12 -20.11 2.18
N ALA A 87 15.62 -20.45 0.99
CA ALA A 87 16.60 -19.63 0.29
C ALA A 87 16.05 -18.23 -0.05
N CYS A 88 14.83 -18.13 -0.58
CA CYS A 88 14.17 -16.85 -0.85
C CYS A 88 13.99 -16.04 0.44
N THR A 89 13.61 -16.68 1.55
CA THR A 89 13.45 -16.04 2.85
C THR A 89 14.78 -15.48 3.35
N ALA A 90 15.86 -16.25 3.25
CA ALA A 90 17.20 -15.80 3.64
C ALA A 90 17.68 -14.61 2.80
N ILE A 91 17.40 -14.59 1.49
CA ILE A 91 17.72 -13.47 0.60
C ILE A 91 16.93 -12.22 1.01
N ASN A 92 15.61 -12.34 1.19
CA ASN A 92 14.75 -11.20 1.52
C ASN A 92 15.06 -10.63 2.91
N ASN A 93 15.41 -11.46 3.89
CA ASN A 93 15.79 -10.99 5.22
C ASN A 93 17.06 -10.13 5.24
N ASN A 94 17.94 -10.28 4.24
CA ASN A 94 19.14 -9.47 4.08
C ASN A 94 18.96 -8.29 3.12
N PHE A 95 17.76 -8.13 2.54
CA PHE A 95 17.49 -7.06 1.60
C PHE A 95 17.56 -5.69 2.29
N LYS A 96 18.24 -4.76 1.65
CA LYS A 96 18.25 -3.34 2.01
C LYS A 96 17.86 -2.55 0.79
N VAL A 97 16.84 -1.70 0.92
CA VAL A 97 16.41 -0.87 -0.20
C VAL A 97 17.52 0.09 -0.61
N ALA A 98 17.81 0.16 -1.90
CA ALA A 98 18.62 1.20 -2.53
C ALA A 98 17.85 2.54 -2.50
N THR A 99 17.76 3.14 -1.32
CA THR A 99 16.97 4.35 -1.09
C THR A 99 17.61 5.55 -1.78
N PHE A 100 16.81 6.35 -2.48
CA PHE A 100 17.24 7.58 -3.12
C PHE A 100 16.37 8.77 -2.64
N PRO A 101 16.94 9.80 -1.99
CA PRO A 101 16.15 10.86 -1.38
C PRO A 101 15.14 11.56 -2.30
N PRO A 102 15.45 11.86 -3.58
CA PRO A 102 14.47 12.44 -4.50
C PRO A 102 13.25 11.55 -4.76
N VAL A 103 13.43 10.23 -4.82
CA VAL A 103 12.35 9.25 -4.98
C VAL A 103 11.43 9.27 -3.75
N ASN A 104 12.02 9.29 -2.56
CA ASN A 104 11.25 9.40 -1.31
C ASN A 104 10.49 10.73 -1.24
N ALA A 105 11.16 11.85 -1.52
CA ALA A 105 10.54 13.17 -1.50
C ALA A 105 9.38 13.29 -2.49
N LEU A 106 9.53 12.74 -3.70
CA LEU A 106 8.47 12.71 -4.71
C LEU A 106 7.26 11.90 -4.24
N SER A 107 7.48 10.69 -3.71
CA SER A 107 6.40 9.88 -3.14
C SER A 107 5.66 10.60 -2.02
N ALA A 108 6.40 11.18 -1.07
CA ALA A 108 5.83 11.90 0.06
C ALA A 108 5.01 13.13 -0.39
N ALA A 109 5.53 13.89 -1.35
CA ALA A 109 4.83 15.07 -1.88
C ALA A 109 3.52 14.69 -2.59
N MET A 110 3.53 13.65 -3.41
CA MET A 110 2.34 13.18 -4.12
C MET A 110 1.28 12.61 -3.16
N CYS A 111 1.73 11.87 -2.14
CA CYS A 111 0.87 11.37 -1.06
C CYS A 111 0.23 12.52 -0.28
N ALA A 112 1.03 13.50 0.15
CA ALA A 112 0.53 14.67 0.88
C ALA A 112 -0.47 15.50 0.05
N ASN A 113 -0.24 15.62 -1.27
CA ASN A 113 -1.17 16.31 -2.17
C ASN A 113 -2.56 15.65 -2.19
N ASP A 114 -2.64 14.33 -2.29
CA ASP A 114 -3.92 13.61 -2.21
C ASP A 114 -4.54 13.70 -0.80
N ALA A 115 -3.74 13.62 0.26
CA ALA A 115 -4.21 13.80 1.63
C ALA A 115 -4.86 15.18 1.84
N LEU A 116 -4.21 16.26 1.37
CA LEU A 116 -4.72 17.63 1.50
C LEU A 116 -6.02 17.83 0.71
N LYS A 117 -6.08 17.31 -0.52
CA LYS A 117 -7.31 17.34 -1.34
C LYS A 117 -8.48 16.61 -0.68
N PHE A 118 -8.20 15.44 -0.09
CA PHE A 118 -9.21 14.65 0.63
C PHE A 118 -9.72 15.39 1.87
N LEU A 119 -8.80 15.83 2.73
CA LEU A 119 -9.15 16.52 3.99
C LEU A 119 -9.80 17.89 3.73
N GLY A 120 -9.36 18.59 2.69
CA GLY A 120 -9.90 19.89 2.30
C GLY A 120 -11.15 19.81 1.42
N GLY A 121 -11.56 18.62 0.98
CA GLY A 121 -12.74 18.44 0.11
C GLY A 121 -12.63 19.15 -1.24
N TYR A 122 -11.43 19.24 -1.82
CA TYR A 122 -11.19 19.92 -3.09
C TYR A 122 -10.35 19.12 -4.06
N GLY A 123 -10.58 19.34 -5.36
CA GLY A 123 -9.81 18.69 -6.42
C GLY A 123 -10.01 17.17 -6.49
N ASN A 124 -9.38 16.56 -7.49
CA ASN A 124 -9.42 15.11 -7.69
C ASN A 124 -8.19 14.45 -7.05
N LEU A 125 -8.44 13.35 -6.33
CA LEU A 125 -7.38 12.49 -5.80
C LEU A 125 -6.78 11.68 -6.94
N LEU A 126 -5.47 11.70 -7.08
CA LEU A 126 -4.75 11.05 -8.18
C LEU A 126 -4.64 9.54 -7.99
N SER A 127 -4.64 9.06 -6.74
CA SER A 127 -4.46 7.65 -6.38
C SER A 127 -5.76 6.89 -6.05
N ILE A 128 -6.93 7.40 -6.45
CA ILE A 128 -8.18 6.63 -6.40
C ILE A 128 -8.10 5.45 -7.37
N ASP A 129 -8.45 4.26 -6.85
CA ASP A 129 -8.52 3.01 -7.59
C ASP A 129 -7.23 2.64 -8.35
N ARG A 130 -6.08 3.17 -7.90
CA ARG A 130 -4.80 2.88 -8.52
C ARG A 130 -3.64 3.05 -7.55
N ARG A 131 -2.57 2.30 -7.80
CA ARG A 131 -1.23 2.55 -7.25
C ARG A 131 -0.38 3.14 -8.35
N VAL A 132 0.22 4.29 -8.09
CA VAL A 132 1.01 5.04 -9.07
C VAL A 132 2.49 4.86 -8.77
N GLY A 133 3.27 4.56 -9.81
CA GLY A 133 4.72 4.52 -9.78
C GLY A 133 5.31 5.57 -10.70
N ILE A 134 6.25 6.37 -10.20
CA ILE A 134 6.98 7.38 -10.98
C ILE A 134 8.45 6.96 -10.99
N TRP A 135 8.97 6.72 -12.19
CA TRP A 135 10.33 6.22 -12.37
C TRP A 135 11.32 7.39 -12.29
N SER A 136 12.45 7.20 -11.61
CA SER A 136 13.52 8.22 -11.56
C SER A 136 14.56 8.07 -12.68
N SER A 137 14.57 6.91 -13.35
CA SER A 137 15.48 6.59 -14.45
C SER A 137 14.99 7.07 -15.83
N GLN A 138 13.72 7.40 -15.95
CA GLN A 138 13.08 7.90 -17.17
C GLN A 138 11.82 8.68 -16.83
N LEU A 139 11.38 9.58 -17.72
CA LEU A 139 10.12 10.29 -17.56
C LEU A 139 8.93 9.36 -17.87
N PHE A 140 8.62 8.48 -16.92
CA PHE A 140 7.60 7.45 -17.08
C PHE A 140 6.78 7.27 -15.80
N THR A 141 5.47 7.12 -15.98
CA THR A 141 4.52 6.82 -14.91
C THR A 141 3.83 5.50 -15.20
N GLU A 142 3.87 4.57 -14.25
CA GLU A 142 3.13 3.32 -14.28
C GLU A 142 1.92 3.43 -13.34
N GLU A 143 0.76 2.94 -13.78
CA GLU A 143 -0.42 2.83 -12.94
C GLU A 143 -0.85 1.36 -12.84
N ARG A 144 -1.08 0.90 -11.62
CA ARG A 144 -1.70 -0.39 -11.37
C ARG A 144 -3.12 -0.18 -10.89
N SER A 145 -4.07 -0.66 -11.68
CA SER A 145 -5.49 -0.61 -11.33
C SER A 145 -5.76 -1.39 -10.05
N LEU A 146 -6.43 -0.72 -9.13
CA LEU A 146 -6.96 -1.21 -7.86
C LEU A 146 -8.46 -0.90 -7.76
N LYS A 147 -9.16 -0.87 -8.90
CA LYS A 147 -10.61 -0.68 -8.94
C LYS A 147 -11.31 -1.67 -8.02
N LYS A 148 -12.37 -1.20 -7.35
CA LYS A 148 -13.17 -2.01 -6.43
C LYS A 148 -13.63 -3.30 -7.10
N ASN A 149 -13.22 -4.43 -6.52
CA ASN A 149 -13.58 -5.76 -7.00
C ASN A 149 -14.66 -6.36 -6.08
N PRO A 150 -15.88 -6.64 -6.58
CA PRO A 150 -16.95 -7.27 -5.79
C PRO A 150 -16.58 -8.62 -5.19
N HIS A 151 -15.65 -9.35 -5.82
CA HIS A 151 -15.15 -10.64 -5.39
C HIS A 151 -13.86 -10.55 -4.57
N CYS A 152 -13.44 -9.36 -4.14
CA CYS A 152 -12.27 -9.20 -3.28
C CYS A 152 -12.49 -9.92 -1.95
N LYS A 153 -11.52 -10.72 -1.53
CA LYS A 153 -11.57 -11.47 -0.26
C LYS A 153 -11.62 -10.56 0.99
N VAL A 154 -11.22 -9.29 0.85
CA VAL A 154 -11.16 -8.33 1.96
C VAL A 154 -12.33 -7.35 1.95
N CYS A 155 -12.58 -6.67 0.82
CA CYS A 155 -13.61 -5.62 0.75
C CYS A 155 -14.82 -5.97 -0.14
N GLY A 156 -14.86 -7.18 -0.71
CA GLY A 156 -16.01 -7.68 -1.45
C GLY A 156 -17.19 -7.93 -0.51
N THR A 157 -18.39 -7.88 -1.06
CA THR A 157 -19.59 -8.33 -0.32
C THR A 157 -19.56 -9.85 -0.23
N PRO A 158 -19.69 -10.45 0.96
CA PRO A 158 -19.89 -11.89 1.06
C PRO A 158 -21.18 -12.27 0.32
N GLN A 159 -21.09 -13.31 -0.52
CA GLN A 159 -22.26 -13.97 -1.09
C GLN A 159 -23.00 -14.74 0.00
#